data_AF-A0A438N921-F1
#
_entry.id   AF-A0A438N921-F1
#
_cell.length_a   1.000
_cell.length_b   1.000
_cell.length_c   1.000
_cell.angle_alpha   90.00
_cell.angle_beta   90.00
_cell.angle_gamma   90.00
#
_symmetry.space_group_name_H-M   'P 1'
#
loop_
_entity.id
_entity.type
_entity.pdbx_description
1 polymer ?
#
loop_
_entity_poly.entity_id
_entity_poly.type
_entity_poly.pdbx_seq_one_letter_code
_entity_poly.pdbx_strand_id
1 'polypeptide(L)'
;MKGPRALKVFQTSKNWLRNALAYHNVQILVVVFSLILWSILLAGCSTASRHMPSIYILSGSYPDHSEDVESQNSNGSSWENPELTTIIRNLSQHGRINVRAGFFATCVQLQSDLPRAQPWACGEADQLYQRIPAGSDPLNLIEYFSNFSSKVVFYGLM
;
A
#
# COMPACT_ATOMS: atom_id res chain seq x y z
N MET A 1 -61.54 -25.84 36.05
CA MET A 1 -60.10 -26.18 36.06
C MET A 1 -59.54 -26.23 34.63
N LYS A 2 -59.04 -25.11 34.10
CA LYS A 2 -58.49 -24.97 32.73
C LYS A 2 -56.97 -24.70 32.81
N GLY A 3 -56.25 -25.53 33.57
CA GLY A 3 -54.86 -25.24 34.00
C GLY A 3 -53.71 -25.76 33.12
N PRO A 4 -53.74 -27.00 32.56
CA PRO A 4 -52.51 -27.60 32.05
C PRO A 4 -52.23 -27.39 30.54
N ARG A 5 -53.24 -27.04 29.73
CA ARG A 5 -53.05 -26.89 28.26
C ARG A 5 -52.46 -25.53 27.88
N ALA A 6 -52.85 -24.45 28.57
CA ALA A 6 -52.37 -23.10 28.27
C ALA A 6 -50.86 -22.92 28.58
N LEU A 7 -50.38 -23.55 29.66
CA LEU A 7 -48.96 -23.55 30.04
C LEU A 7 -48.06 -24.25 29.01
N LYS A 8 -48.50 -25.39 28.45
CA LYS A 8 -47.75 -26.08 27.38
C LYS A 8 -47.63 -25.24 26.11
N VAL A 9 -48.70 -24.56 25.71
CA VAL A 9 -48.72 -23.69 24.52
C VAL A 9 -47.82 -22.47 24.69
N PHE A 10 -47.79 -21.88 25.88
CA PHE A 10 -46.91 -20.75 26.18
C PHE A 10 -45.43 -21.17 26.18
N GLN A 11 -45.14 -22.38 26.68
CA GLN A 11 -43.78 -22.91 26.75
C GLN A 11 -43.24 -23.35 25.38
N THR A 12 -44.08 -23.92 24.49
CA THR A 12 -43.71 -24.18 23.09
C THR A 12 -43.51 -22.89 22.30
N SER A 13 -44.35 -21.87 22.51
CA SER A 13 -44.20 -20.56 21.87
C SER A 13 -42.89 -19.86 22.25
N LYS A 14 -42.53 -19.85 23.54
CA LYS A 14 -41.27 -19.28 24.03
C LYS A 14 -40.04 -20.01 23.50
N ASN A 15 -40.09 -21.35 23.42
CA ASN A 15 -38.99 -22.15 22.88
C ASN A 15 -38.81 -21.94 21.38
N TRP A 16 -39.90 -21.77 20.62
CA TRP A 16 -39.85 -21.45 19.20
C TRP A 16 -39.22 -20.08 18.94
N LEU A 17 -39.63 -19.05 19.68
CA LEU A 17 -39.04 -17.70 19.62
C LEU A 17 -37.54 -17.71 19.93
N ARG A 18 -37.12 -18.46 20.96
CA ARG A 18 -35.71 -18.59 21.32
C ARG A 18 -34.89 -19.27 20.22
N ASN A 19 -35.42 -20.32 19.61
CA ASN A 19 -34.73 -21.03 18.54
C ASN A 19 -34.65 -20.19 17.25
N ALA A 20 -35.69 -19.43 16.93
CA ALA A 20 -35.70 -18.50 15.80
C ALA A 20 -34.68 -17.37 15.99
N LEU A 21 -34.60 -16.79 17.20
CA LEU A 21 -33.61 -15.76 17.53
C LEU A 21 -32.17 -16.31 17.47
N ALA A 22 -31.94 -17.53 17.97
CA ALA A 22 -30.65 -18.19 17.89
C ALA A 22 -30.22 -18.45 16.43
N TYR A 23 -31.12 -18.94 15.58
CA TYR A 23 -30.84 -19.16 14.16
C TYR A 23 -30.48 -17.86 13.43
N HIS A 24 -31.24 -16.79 13.68
CA HIS A 24 -30.97 -15.48 13.11
C HIS A 24 -29.60 -14.93 13.53
N ASN A 25 -29.22 -15.08 14.79
CA ASN A 25 -27.90 -14.63 15.28
C ASN A 25 -26.74 -15.41 14.64
N VAL A 26 -26.90 -16.73 14.45
CA VAL A 26 -25.90 -17.55 13.74
C VAL A 26 -25.80 -17.09 12.29
N GLN A 27 -26.92 -16.79 11.63
CA GLN A 27 -26.93 -16.29 10.26
C GLN A 27 -26.24 -14.93 10.14
N ILE A 28 -26.51 -13.98 11.05
CA ILE A 28 -25.80 -12.70 11.09
C ILE A 28 -24.29 -12.92 11.23
N LEU A 29 -23.88 -13.80 12.14
CA LEU A 29 -22.46 -14.06 12.39
C LEU A 29 -21.74 -14.61 11.14
N VAL A 30 -22.37 -15.55 10.43
CA VAL A 30 -21.82 -16.10 9.17
C VAL A 30 -21.72 -15.03 8.09
N VAL A 31 -22.74 -14.16 7.95
CA VAL A 31 -22.72 -13.06 6.97
C VAL A 31 -21.64 -12.03 7.31
N VAL A 32 -21.54 -11.62 8.57
CA VAL A 32 -20.51 -10.66 9.02
C VAL A 32 -19.10 -11.23 8.78
N PHE A 33 -18.87 -12.50 9.13
CA PHE A 33 -17.59 -13.15 8.89
C PHE A 33 -17.25 -13.22 7.39
N SER A 34 -18.24 -13.55 6.55
CA SER A 34 -18.08 -13.57 5.10
C SER A 34 -17.74 -12.18 4.55
N LEU A 35 -18.41 -11.12 5.03
CA LEU A 35 -18.13 -9.74 4.63
C LEU A 35 -16.72 -9.29 5.01
N ILE A 36 -16.25 -9.66 6.21
CA ILE A 36 -14.88 -9.35 6.65
C ILE A 36 -13.86 -10.03 5.74
N LEU A 37 -14.03 -11.34 5.49
CA LEU A 37 -13.14 -12.10 4.61
C LEU A 37 -13.12 -11.52 3.19
N TRP A 38 -14.29 -11.18 2.64
CA TRP A 38 -14.40 -10.53 1.34
C TRP A 38 -13.69 -9.18 1.32
N SER A 39 -13.82 -8.37 2.37
CA SER A 39 -13.16 -7.07 2.45
C SER A 39 -11.63 -7.22 2.44
N ILE A 40 -11.09 -8.19 3.17
CA ILE A 40 -9.65 -8.50 3.19
C ILE A 40 -9.20 -8.97 1.80
N LEU A 41 -9.98 -9.83 1.14
CA LEU A 41 -9.67 -10.34 -0.19
C LEU A 41 -9.68 -9.23 -1.25
N LEU A 42 -10.68 -8.34 -1.21
CA LEU A 42 -10.78 -7.19 -2.11
C LEU A 42 -9.64 -6.20 -1.88
N ALA A 43 -9.23 -5.98 -0.63
CA ALA A 43 -8.07 -5.14 -0.33
C ALA A 43 -6.77 -5.72 -0.94
N GLY A 44 -6.53 -7.02 -0.78
CA GLY A 44 -5.35 -7.70 -1.36
C GLY A 44 -5.35 -7.72 -2.90
N CYS A 45 -6.50 -7.96 -3.53
CA CYS A 45 -6.61 -7.92 -4.99
C CYS A 45 -6.58 -6.49 -5.57
N SER A 46 -7.04 -5.49 -4.81
CA SER A 46 -6.88 -4.07 -5.17
C SER A 46 -5.41 -3.65 -5.05
N THR A 47 -4.66 -4.25 -4.13
CA THR A 47 -3.22 -4.09 -4.05
C THR A 47 -2.45 -4.59 -5.26
N ALA A 48 -2.90 -5.69 -5.86
CA ALA A 48 -2.37 -6.15 -7.13
C ALA A 48 -2.89 -5.32 -8.34
N SER A 49 -3.82 -4.41 -8.13
CA SER A 49 -4.52 -3.68 -9.18
C SER A 49 -3.82 -2.38 -9.56
N ARG A 50 -3.87 -2.07 -10.86
CA ARG A 50 -3.27 -0.93 -11.58
C ARG A 50 -3.64 0.47 -11.02
N HIS A 51 -4.49 0.55 -9.99
CA HIS A 51 -4.93 1.79 -9.32
C HIS A 51 -4.07 2.19 -8.10
N MET A 52 -3.21 1.29 -7.62
CA MET A 52 -2.26 1.53 -6.53
C MET A 52 -1.30 2.74 -6.68
N PRO A 53 -0.83 3.14 -7.88
CA PRO A 53 0.15 4.22 -7.98
C PRO A 53 -0.34 5.58 -7.47
N SER A 54 -1.66 5.76 -7.33
CA SER A 54 -2.27 7.02 -6.89
C SER A 54 -2.31 7.20 -5.38
N ILE A 55 -2.12 6.14 -4.58
CA ILE A 55 -2.18 6.19 -3.11
C ILE A 55 -0.82 5.75 -2.57
N TYR A 56 0.00 6.71 -2.16
CA TYR A 56 1.35 6.48 -1.68
C TYR A 56 1.64 7.30 -0.41
N ILE A 57 2.50 6.76 0.43
CA ILE A 57 2.93 7.39 1.69
C ILE A 57 4.15 8.26 1.43
N LEU A 58 5.05 7.78 0.56
CA LEU A 58 6.27 8.46 0.20
C LEU A 58 6.51 8.33 -1.31
N SER A 59 6.93 9.42 -1.95
CA SER A 59 7.36 9.43 -3.35
C SER A 59 8.73 10.08 -3.45
N GLY A 60 9.58 9.51 -4.31
CA GLY A 60 10.89 10.06 -4.64
C GLY A 60 11.17 9.89 -6.13
N SER A 61 11.93 10.82 -6.68
CA SER A 61 12.34 10.83 -8.06
C SER A 61 13.76 11.33 -8.17
N TYR A 62 14.47 10.86 -9.19
CA TYR A 62 15.72 11.48 -9.58
C TYR A 62 15.45 12.83 -10.26
N PRO A 63 16.40 13.78 -10.18
CA PRO A 63 16.26 15.08 -10.85
C PRO A 63 16.22 14.88 -12.36
N ASP A 64 15.28 15.55 -13.04
CA ASP A 64 15.22 15.55 -14.49
C ASP A 64 16.44 16.27 -15.08
N HIS A 65 17.03 15.70 -16.12
CA HIS A 65 18.20 16.26 -16.81
C HIS A 65 17.97 17.67 -17.37
N SER A 66 16.72 18.12 -17.46
CA SER A 66 16.31 19.42 -18.03
C SER A 66 16.11 20.53 -17.02
N GLU A 67 16.12 20.24 -15.72
CA GLU A 67 16.04 21.31 -14.72
C GLU A 67 17.47 21.82 -14.45
N ASP A 68 17.74 23.06 -14.85
CA ASP A 68 18.96 23.77 -14.44
C ASP A 68 18.95 23.92 -12.90
N VAL A 69 19.59 22.96 -12.23
CA VAL A 69 19.61 22.77 -10.77
C VAL A 69 20.35 23.88 -10.02
N GLU A 70 20.83 24.92 -10.70
CA GLU A 70 21.56 26.03 -10.08
C GLU A 70 20.68 26.86 -9.12
N SER A 71 19.35 26.82 -9.28
CA SER A 71 18.41 27.60 -8.44
C SER A 71 17.98 26.91 -7.13
N GLN A 72 18.26 25.63 -6.88
CA GLN A 72 17.77 24.90 -5.70
C GLN A 72 18.73 24.95 -4.49
N ASN A 73 19.94 25.50 -4.66
CA ASN A 73 20.98 25.55 -3.61
C ASN A 73 20.93 26.81 -2.70
N SER A 74 19.91 27.66 -2.81
CA SER A 74 19.88 28.92 -2.04
C SER A 74 19.36 28.78 -0.60
N ASN A 75 19.03 27.57 -0.15
CA ASN A 75 18.55 27.31 1.21
C ASN A 75 19.37 26.23 1.94
N GLY A 76 20.64 26.06 1.56
CA GLY A 76 21.57 25.13 2.18
C GLY A 76 21.61 25.34 3.69
N SER A 77 21.18 24.33 4.43
CA SER A 77 21.26 24.37 5.87
C SER A 77 22.71 24.20 6.29
N SER A 78 23.20 25.03 7.22
CA SER A 78 24.63 25.19 7.57
C SER A 78 25.36 23.92 8.04
N TRP A 79 24.68 22.77 8.13
CA TRP A 79 25.22 21.48 8.56
C TRP A 79 25.59 20.54 7.39
N GLU A 80 25.32 20.93 6.15
CA GLU A 80 25.57 20.09 4.97
C GLU A 80 27.04 20.13 4.53
N ASN A 81 27.68 18.97 4.32
CA ASN A 81 29.01 18.89 3.72
C ASN A 81 28.90 19.06 2.20
N PRO A 82 29.40 20.17 1.61
CA PRO A 82 29.20 20.50 0.20
C PRO A 82 29.83 19.48 -0.76
N GLU A 83 30.92 18.82 -0.34
CA GLU A 83 31.59 17.79 -1.14
C GLU A 83 30.72 16.54 -1.28
N LEU A 84 30.05 16.13 -0.20
CA LEU A 84 29.19 14.95 -0.20
C LEU A 84 27.92 15.18 -1.03
N THR A 85 27.28 16.35 -0.87
CA THR A 85 26.10 16.72 -1.65
C THR A 85 26.42 16.75 -3.13
N THR A 86 27.61 17.23 -3.51
CA THR A 86 28.05 17.27 -4.92
C THR A 86 28.25 15.87 -5.52
N ILE A 87 28.81 14.94 -4.75
CA ILE A 87 28.98 13.54 -5.19
C ILE A 87 27.62 12.86 -5.38
N ILE A 88 26.72 12.98 -4.40
CA ILE A 88 25.38 12.38 -4.47
C ILE A 88 24.60 12.97 -5.65
N ARG A 89 24.74 14.27 -5.90
CA ARG A 89 24.15 14.95 -7.06
C ARG A 89 24.66 14.39 -8.39
N ASN A 90 25.96 14.14 -8.51
CA ASN A 90 26.52 13.58 -9.74
C ASN A 90 26.01 12.14 -9.99
N LEU A 91 25.91 11.33 -8.93
CA LEU A 91 25.34 9.99 -9.03
C LEU A 91 23.85 10.02 -9.38
N SER A 92 23.08 10.91 -8.77
CA SER A 92 21.63 10.99 -8.98
C SER A 92 21.24 11.44 -10.38
N GLN A 93 22.10 12.20 -11.07
CA GLN A 93 21.89 12.64 -12.45
C GLN A 93 21.77 11.47 -13.45
N HIS A 94 22.27 10.28 -13.14
CA HIS A 94 22.17 9.13 -14.04
C HIS A 94 20.88 8.32 -13.84
N GLY A 95 20.14 8.59 -12.77
CA GLY A 95 18.89 7.91 -12.45
C GLY A 95 17.72 8.45 -13.27
N ARG A 96 16.88 7.56 -13.79
CA ARG A 96 15.70 7.93 -14.60
C ARG A 96 14.45 7.19 -14.15
N ILE A 97 14.24 7.14 -12.84
CA ILE A 97 13.08 6.46 -12.24
C ILE A 97 12.36 7.33 -11.21
N ASN A 98 11.05 7.12 -11.13
CA ASN A 98 10.17 7.61 -10.09
C ASN A 98 9.75 6.41 -9.23
N VAL A 99 9.92 6.52 -7.91
CA VAL A 99 9.59 5.46 -6.96
C VAL A 99 8.53 5.98 -5.98
N ARG A 100 7.53 5.14 -5.69
CA ARG A 100 6.48 5.41 -4.72
C ARG A 100 6.36 4.24 -3.77
N ALA A 101 6.43 4.50 -2.46
CA ALA A 101 6.13 3.52 -1.43
C ALA A 101 4.65 3.63 -1.06
N GLY A 102 3.89 2.61 -1.40
CA GLY A 102 2.53 2.41 -0.92
C GLY A 102 2.50 1.61 0.38
N PHE A 103 1.30 1.49 0.96
CA PHE A 103 1.08 0.70 2.15
C PHE A 103 1.33 -0.80 1.92
N PHE A 104 1.11 -1.32 0.70
CA PHE A 104 1.21 -2.75 0.45
C PHE A 104 2.23 -3.14 -0.64
N ALA A 105 2.77 -2.18 -1.37
CA ALA A 105 3.73 -2.43 -2.44
C ALA A 105 4.55 -1.18 -2.74
N THR A 106 5.74 -1.40 -3.28
CA THR A 106 6.53 -0.34 -3.92
C THR A 106 6.17 -0.29 -5.40
N CYS A 107 6.04 0.91 -5.95
CA CYS A 107 5.77 1.15 -7.36
C CYS A 107 6.89 1.97 -7.99
N VAL A 108 7.30 1.59 -9.20
CA VAL A 108 8.31 2.29 -10.00
C VAL A 108 7.73 2.69 -11.35
N GLN A 109 8.16 3.84 -11.85
CA GLN A 109 7.88 4.31 -13.21
C GLN A 109 9.18 4.82 -13.83
N LEU A 110 9.45 4.39 -15.06
CA LEU A 110 10.58 4.93 -15.81
C LEU A 110 10.25 6.35 -16.29
N GLN A 111 11.18 7.26 -16.06
CA GLN A 111 11.12 8.62 -16.56
C GLN A 111 11.55 8.58 -18.03
N SER A 112 10.59 8.82 -18.91
CA SER A 112 10.84 8.86 -20.35
C SER A 112 10.61 10.27 -20.88
N ASP A 113 11.50 10.73 -21.76
CA ASP A 113 11.39 12.02 -22.46
C ASP A 113 10.17 12.08 -23.42
N LEU A 114 9.45 10.96 -23.58
CA LEU A 114 8.21 10.91 -24.33
C LEU A 114 7.04 11.50 -23.52
N PRO A 115 6.11 12.24 -24.17
CA PRO A 115 4.97 12.91 -23.52
C PRO A 115 3.93 11.95 -22.90
N ARG A 116 4.14 10.63 -22.99
CA ARG A 116 3.30 9.63 -22.32
C ARG A 116 4.09 9.06 -21.16
N ALA A 117 3.59 9.29 -19.96
CA ALA A 117 4.11 8.66 -18.76
C ALA A 117 4.09 7.13 -18.91
N GLN A 118 5.22 6.47 -18.67
CA GLN A 118 5.30 5.00 -18.69
C GLN A 118 4.33 4.40 -17.66
N PRO A 119 3.76 3.21 -17.90
CA PRO A 119 2.92 2.57 -16.90
C PRO A 119 3.72 2.28 -15.63
N TRP A 120 3.10 2.51 -14.47
CA TRP A 120 3.67 2.14 -13.19
C TRP A 120 3.74 0.61 -13.05
N ALA A 121 4.88 0.11 -12.61
CA ALA A 121 5.07 -1.29 -12.22
C ALA A 121 5.13 -1.34 -10.69
N CYS A 122 4.25 -2.14 -10.07
CA CYS A 122 4.20 -2.31 -8.62
C CYS A 122 4.51 -3.75 -8.24
N GLY A 123 5.24 -3.95 -7.15
CA GLY A 123 5.61 -5.27 -6.65
C GLY A 123 6.68 -5.22 -5.56
N GLU A 124 7.23 -6.38 -5.25
CA GLU A 124 8.37 -6.52 -4.35
C GLU A 124 9.66 -5.98 -5.00
N ALA A 125 10.60 -5.46 -4.21
CA ALA A 125 11.83 -4.83 -4.72
C ALA A 125 12.57 -5.71 -5.74
N ASP A 126 12.75 -7.00 -5.43
CA ASP A 126 13.40 -7.98 -6.29
C ASP A 126 12.72 -8.15 -7.66
N GLN A 127 11.38 -8.08 -7.68
CA GLN A 127 10.60 -8.19 -8.91
C GLN A 127 10.67 -6.92 -9.75
N LEU A 128 10.86 -5.76 -9.10
CA LEU A 128 11.00 -4.47 -9.77
C LEU A 128 12.36 -4.35 -10.45
N TYR A 129 13.46 -4.82 -9.84
CA TYR A 129 14.79 -4.81 -10.46
C TYR A 129 14.85 -5.60 -11.77
N GLN A 130 14.05 -6.66 -11.90
CA GLN A 130 13.96 -7.44 -13.14
C GLN A 130 13.21 -6.71 -14.27
N ARG A 131 12.43 -5.66 -13.93
CA ARG A 131 11.58 -4.91 -14.87
C ARG A 131 12.18 -3.58 -15.30
N ILE A 132 13.20 -3.09 -14.59
CA ILE A 132 13.91 -1.85 -14.93
C ILE A 132 15.27 -2.13 -15.58
N PRO A 133 15.77 -1.25 -16.46
CA PRO A 133 17.11 -1.40 -17.02
C PRO A 133 18.19 -1.27 -15.94
N ALA A 134 19.25 -2.08 -16.05
CA ALA A 134 20.41 -1.96 -15.16
C ALA A 134 20.99 -0.54 -15.20
N GLY A 135 21.34 0.01 -14.03
CA GLY A 135 21.86 1.38 -13.89
C GLY A 135 20.82 2.49 -13.86
N SER A 136 19.53 2.17 -14.00
CA SER A 136 18.45 3.18 -13.90
C SER A 136 18.20 3.66 -12.46
N ASP A 137 18.72 2.93 -11.45
CA ASP A 137 18.62 3.24 -10.02
C ASP A 137 20.02 3.33 -9.34
N PRO A 138 20.80 4.40 -9.58
CA PRO A 138 22.18 4.51 -9.10
C PRO A 138 22.33 4.62 -7.56
N LEU A 139 21.32 5.17 -6.87
CA LEU A 139 21.31 5.33 -5.41
C LEU A 139 20.45 4.28 -4.71
N ASN A 140 19.95 3.28 -5.43
CA ASN A 140 19.14 2.20 -4.88
C ASN A 140 17.88 2.69 -4.15
N LEU A 141 17.15 3.61 -4.80
CA LEU A 141 15.90 4.19 -4.29
C LEU A 141 14.82 3.11 -4.11
N ILE A 142 14.77 2.08 -4.96
CA ILE A 142 13.78 1.00 -4.83
C ILE A 142 13.93 0.29 -3.48
N GLU A 143 15.17 -0.06 -3.10
CA GLU A 143 15.48 -0.71 -1.82
C GLU A 143 15.18 0.19 -0.64
N TYR A 144 15.52 1.48 -0.74
CA TYR A 144 15.27 2.45 0.32
C TYR A 144 13.77 2.59 0.60
N PHE A 145 12.96 2.71 -0.44
CA PHE A 145 11.51 2.85 -0.33
C PHE A 145 10.85 1.55 0.16
N SER A 146 11.35 0.39 -0.26
CA SER A 146 10.90 -0.92 0.25
C SER A 146 11.21 -1.09 1.74
N ASN A 147 12.43 -0.73 2.17
CA ASN A 147 12.82 -0.75 3.57
C ASN A 147 12.02 0.25 4.41
N PHE A 148 11.72 1.43 3.88
CA PHE A 148 10.86 2.39 4.55
C PHE A 148 9.46 1.81 4.81
N SER A 149 8.84 1.20 3.78
CA SER A 149 7.53 0.58 3.93
C SER A 149 7.55 -0.55 4.97
N SER A 150 8.51 -1.47 4.88
CA SER A 150 8.60 -2.62 5.82
C SER A 150 8.94 -2.21 7.25
N LYS A 151 9.84 -1.26 7.47
CA LYS A 151 10.35 -0.91 8.81
C LYS A 151 9.59 0.22 9.50
N VAL A 152 9.02 1.16 8.75
CA VAL A 152 8.37 2.35 9.34
C VAL A 152 6.86 2.17 9.38
N VAL A 153 6.25 1.65 8.31
CA VAL A 153 4.79 1.52 8.22
C VAL A 153 4.27 0.32 9.01
N PHE A 154 5.03 -0.78 9.05
CA PHE A 154 4.64 -2.03 9.73
C PHE A 154 5.52 -2.40 10.93
N TYR A 155 6.08 -1.40 11.63
CA TYR A 155 6.92 -1.68 12.79
C TYR A 155 6.15 -2.51 13.85
N GLY A 156 6.55 -3.77 14.02
CA GLY A 156 5.96 -4.70 15.00
C GLY A 156 4.78 -5.56 14.53
N LEU A 157 4.42 -5.53 13.24
CA LEU A 157 3.39 -6.41 12.66
C LEU A 157 3.95 -7.56 11.80
N MET A 158 5.28 -7.61 11.64
CA MET A 158 6.03 -8.75 11.09
C MET A 158 6.95 -9.37 12.14
#